data_AF-J3IQD0-F1
#
_entry.id   AF-J3IQD0-F1
#
_cell.length_a   1.000
_cell.length_b   1.000
_cell.length_c   1.000
_cell.angle_alpha   90.00
_cell.angle_beta   90.00
_cell.angle_gamma   90.00
#
_symmetry.space_group_name_H-M   'P 1'
#
loop_
_entity.id
_entity.type
_entity.pdbx_description
1 polymer ?
#
loop_
_entity_poly.entity_id
_entity_poly.type
_entity_poly.pdbx_seq_one_letter_code
_entity_poly.pdbx_strand_id
1 'polypeptide(L)'
;MNLENVPGQLIALALGWSFTVFIQNRSNRRAEALKRKDKIIDKLEDLADWVESEIGKDDFSSVRTESTFSGLVTQIEVRIGHLNRHIGKEVFDASLLSSIREIEIHEKAEDNTETPYLIRDAAADVTEQIEMCCDQEYFARRGVVAALNDYYHWFRGGIALVVLLILLFAFCQFYKNYIHIPIGTCVYGSQCVQGPIAPPLNDIPGHRKYIEPLTK
;
A
#
# COMPACT_ATOMS: atom_id res chain seq x y z
N MET A 1 11.23 39.00 10.39
CA MET A 1 10.82 37.59 10.30
C MET A 1 12.00 36.73 10.72
N ASN A 2 11.93 36.04 11.86
CA ASN A 2 13.03 35.20 12.35
C ASN A 2 13.21 33.97 11.45
N LEU A 3 14.35 33.92 10.75
CA LEU A 3 14.73 32.79 9.89
C LEU A 3 15.12 31.53 10.69
N GLU A 4 15.27 31.62 12.01
CA GLU A 4 15.62 30.49 12.89
C GLU A 4 14.54 29.40 12.94
N ASN A 5 13.27 29.74 12.72
CA ASN A 5 12.16 28.77 12.77
C ASN A 5 11.78 28.17 11.41
N VAL A 6 12.44 28.59 10.33
CA VAL A 6 12.22 28.05 8.97
C VAL A 6 12.34 26.52 8.89
N PRO A 7 13.36 25.87 9.48
CA PRO A 7 13.44 24.40 9.44
C PRO A 7 12.26 23.73 10.17
N GLY A 8 11.83 24.29 11.31
CA GLY A 8 10.66 23.78 12.05
C GLY A 8 9.35 23.92 11.26
N GLN A 9 9.17 25.06 10.57
CA GLN A 9 8.00 25.32 9.73
C GLN A 9 7.95 24.40 8.50
N LEU A 10 9.09 24.15 7.85
CA LEU A 10 9.18 23.22 6.72
C LEU A 10 8.86 21.78 7.11
N ILE A 11 9.33 21.33 8.29
CA ILE A 11 9.01 19.99 8.82
C ILE A 11 7.51 19.88 9.12
N ALA A 12 6.92 20.88 9.77
CA ALA A 12 5.48 20.89 10.06
C ALA A 12 4.65 20.84 8.78
N LEU A 13 5.06 21.57 7.74
CA LEU A 13 4.38 21.59 6.44
C LEU A 13 4.52 20.24 5.70
N ALA A 14 5.70 19.62 5.74
CA ALA A 14 5.92 18.29 5.17
C ALA A 14 5.06 17.22 5.86
N LEU A 15 4.96 17.26 7.21
CA LEU A 15 4.11 16.35 7.97
C LEU A 15 2.63 16.56 7.65
N GLY A 16 2.15 17.82 7.62
CA GLY A 16 0.77 18.13 7.26
C GLY A 16 0.40 17.67 5.84
N TRP A 17 1.29 17.90 4.88
CA TRP A 17 1.09 17.42 3.50
C TRP A 17 1.05 15.90 3.43
N SER A 18 1.98 15.22 4.11
CA SER A 18 2.05 13.76 4.12
C SER A 18 0.80 13.11 4.75
N PHE A 19 0.25 13.71 5.79
CA PHE A 19 -1.00 13.28 6.40
C PHE A 19 -2.18 13.46 5.45
N THR A 20 -2.21 14.56 4.71
CA THR A 20 -3.26 14.84 3.72
C THR A 20 -3.23 13.82 2.59
N VAL A 21 -2.03 13.54 2.05
CA VAL A 21 -1.81 12.52 1.02
C VAL A 21 -2.23 11.14 1.52
N PHE A 22 -1.94 10.80 2.78
CA PHE A 22 -2.35 9.53 3.37
C PHE A 22 -3.88 9.38 3.42
N ILE A 23 -4.59 10.40 3.91
CA ILE A 23 -6.06 10.39 3.94
C ILE A 23 -6.61 10.27 2.51
N GLN A 24 -6.08 11.04 1.57
CA GLN A 24 -6.52 11.01 0.18
C GLN A 24 -6.30 9.64 -0.46
N ASN A 25 -5.14 9.01 -0.26
CA ASN A 25 -4.85 7.68 -0.78
C ASN A 25 -5.76 6.62 -0.15
N ARG A 26 -6.00 6.70 1.15
CA ARG A 26 -6.93 5.79 1.85
C ARG A 26 -8.36 5.94 1.33
N SER A 27 -8.82 7.18 1.13
CA SER A 27 -10.14 7.47 0.58
C SER A 27 -10.28 6.94 -0.84
N ASN A 28 -9.29 7.20 -1.71
CA ASN A 28 -9.29 6.71 -3.08
C ASN A 28 -9.31 5.19 -3.17
N ARG A 29 -8.45 4.50 -2.39
CA ARG A 29 -8.43 3.03 -2.37
C ARG A 29 -9.76 2.44 -1.91
N ARG A 30 -10.40 3.06 -0.91
CA ARG A 30 -11.73 2.65 -0.47
C ARG A 30 -12.79 2.85 -1.57
N ALA A 31 -12.80 4.02 -2.20
CA ALA A 31 -13.75 4.32 -3.27
C ALA A 31 -13.56 3.37 -4.48
N GLU A 32 -12.31 3.03 -4.82
CA GLU A 32 -12.02 2.08 -5.89
C GLU A 32 -12.47 0.66 -5.54
N ALA A 33 -12.26 0.22 -4.30
CA ALA A 33 -12.73 -1.08 -3.84
C ALA A 33 -14.27 -1.18 -3.87
N LEU A 34 -14.98 -0.14 -3.44
CA LEU A 34 -16.45 -0.09 -3.51
C LEU A 34 -16.95 -0.18 -4.96
N LYS A 35 -16.36 0.57 -5.89
CA LYS A 35 -16.72 0.48 -7.32
C LYS A 35 -16.50 -0.93 -7.90
N ARG A 36 -15.46 -1.63 -7.44
CA ARG A 36 -15.18 -3.01 -7.87
C ARG A 36 -16.18 -4.00 -7.26
N LYS A 37 -16.60 -3.78 -6.00
CA LYS A 37 -17.68 -4.52 -5.34
C LYS A 37 -18.98 -4.40 -6.13
N ASP A 38 -19.41 -3.17 -6.42
CA ASP A 38 -20.66 -2.91 -7.14
C ASP A 38 -20.67 -3.62 -8.50
N LYS A 39 -19.55 -3.58 -9.24
CA LYS A 39 -19.40 -4.29 -10.52
C LYS A 39 -19.43 -5.83 -10.42
N ILE A 40 -19.20 -6.40 -9.24
CA ILE A 40 -19.36 -7.83 -8.98
C ILE A 40 -20.83 -8.14 -8.72
N ILE A 41 -21.50 -7.31 -7.92
CA ILE A 41 -22.93 -7.41 -7.63
C ILE A 41 -23.75 -7.28 -8.90
N ASP A 42 -23.49 -6.24 -9.72
CA ASP A 42 -24.16 -6.06 -11.03
C ASP A 42 -24.06 -7.34 -11.88
N LYS A 43 -22.90 -8.01 -11.84
CA LYS A 43 -22.67 -9.25 -12.59
C LYS A 43 -23.36 -10.48 -12.03
N LEU A 44 -23.57 -10.51 -10.72
CA LEU A 44 -24.33 -11.58 -10.08
C LEU A 44 -25.82 -11.44 -10.41
N GLU A 45 -26.33 -10.20 -10.43
CA GLU A 45 -27.71 -9.91 -10.86
C GLU A 45 -27.91 -10.23 -12.35
N ASP A 46 -26.99 -9.78 -13.21
CA ASP A 46 -27.01 -10.06 -14.66
C ASP A 46 -26.99 -11.58 -14.96
N LEU A 47 -26.45 -12.41 -14.06
CA LEU A 47 -26.35 -13.85 -14.25
C LEU A 47 -27.73 -14.52 -14.27
N ALA A 48 -28.60 -14.15 -13.33
CA ALA A 48 -29.96 -14.69 -13.24
C ALA A 48 -30.80 -14.28 -14.46
N ASP A 49 -30.72 -13.00 -14.85
CA ASP A 49 -31.42 -12.47 -16.02
C ASP A 49 -30.90 -13.12 -17.33
N TRP A 50 -29.59 -13.38 -17.43
CA TRP A 50 -29.02 -14.09 -18.56
C TRP A 50 -29.57 -15.52 -18.66
N VAL A 51 -29.63 -16.26 -17.55
CA VAL A 51 -30.16 -17.64 -17.55
C VAL A 51 -31.65 -17.67 -17.92
N GLU A 52 -32.46 -16.75 -17.38
CA GLU A 52 -33.87 -16.61 -17.77
C GLU A 52 -34.02 -16.36 -19.28
N SER A 53 -33.18 -15.47 -19.83
CA SER A 53 -33.18 -15.16 -21.27
C SER A 53 -32.73 -16.33 -22.14
N GLU A 54 -31.85 -17.21 -21.64
CA GLU A 54 -31.34 -18.35 -22.39
C GLU A 54 -32.36 -19.50 -22.41
N ILE A 55 -33.06 -19.74 -21.29
CA ILE A 55 -34.13 -20.75 -21.18
C ILE A 55 -35.33 -20.39 -22.05
N GLY A 56 -35.63 -19.09 -22.21
CA GLY A 56 -36.75 -18.61 -23.03
C GLY A 56 -36.52 -18.69 -24.55
N LYS A 57 -35.38 -19.18 -25.04
CA LYS A 57 -35.08 -19.29 -26.48
C LYS A 57 -35.60 -20.58 -27.08
N ASP A 58 -36.10 -20.50 -28.31
CA ASP A 58 -36.58 -21.65 -29.09
C ASP A 58 -35.45 -22.66 -29.44
N ASP A 59 -34.19 -22.23 -29.42
CA ASP A 59 -32.99 -23.05 -29.71
C ASP A 59 -32.17 -23.32 -28.42
N PHE A 60 -32.85 -23.69 -27.35
CA PHE A 60 -32.19 -23.99 -26.07
C PHE A 60 -31.30 -25.23 -26.19
N SER A 61 -30.04 -25.09 -25.77
CA SER A 61 -29.07 -26.19 -25.66
C SER A 61 -28.49 -26.21 -24.25
N SER A 62 -28.89 -27.19 -23.44
CA SER A 62 -28.42 -27.34 -22.05
C SER A 62 -26.89 -27.33 -21.95
N VAL A 63 -26.19 -28.10 -22.79
CA VAL A 63 -24.70 -28.15 -22.81
C VAL A 63 -24.08 -26.77 -23.07
N ARG A 64 -24.64 -26.01 -24.02
CA ARG A 64 -24.14 -24.66 -24.33
C ARG A 64 -24.41 -23.71 -23.16
N THR A 65 -25.60 -23.78 -22.58
CA THR A 65 -26.01 -22.96 -21.44
C THR A 65 -25.11 -23.24 -20.24
N GLU A 66 -24.89 -24.51 -19.87
CA GLU A 66 -24.00 -24.90 -18.78
C GLU A 66 -22.56 -24.41 -18.98
N SER A 67 -22.01 -24.61 -20.19
CA SER A 67 -20.64 -24.17 -20.48
C SER A 67 -20.49 -22.65 -20.37
N THR A 68 -21.51 -21.89 -20.82
CA THR A 68 -21.51 -20.43 -20.75
C THR A 68 -21.73 -19.95 -19.31
N PHE A 69 -22.65 -20.57 -18.59
CA PHE A 69 -22.93 -20.31 -17.18
C PHE A 69 -21.68 -20.50 -16.32
N SER A 70 -21.01 -21.65 -16.45
CA SER A 70 -19.75 -21.94 -15.76
C SER A 70 -18.66 -20.90 -16.09
N GLY A 71 -18.59 -20.46 -17.35
CA GLY A 71 -17.71 -19.38 -17.79
C GLY A 71 -18.01 -18.03 -17.14
N LEU A 72 -19.29 -17.67 -17.00
CA LEU A 72 -19.73 -16.44 -16.32
C LEU A 72 -19.40 -16.49 -14.82
N VAL A 73 -19.69 -17.59 -14.14
CA VAL A 73 -19.34 -17.80 -12.72
C VAL A 73 -17.83 -17.69 -12.50
N THR A 74 -17.02 -18.34 -13.35
CA THR A 74 -15.56 -18.23 -13.31
C THR A 74 -15.09 -16.78 -13.52
N GLN A 75 -15.76 -16.01 -14.38
CA GLN A 75 -15.42 -14.61 -14.58
C GLN A 75 -15.69 -13.75 -13.34
N ILE A 76 -16.72 -14.10 -12.55
CA ILE A 76 -17.02 -13.47 -11.27
C ILE A 76 -15.93 -13.83 -10.25
N GLU A 77 -15.53 -15.10 -10.16
CA GLU A 77 -14.42 -15.56 -9.28
C GLU A 77 -13.13 -14.79 -9.52
N VAL A 78 -12.73 -14.61 -10.78
CA VAL A 78 -11.53 -13.85 -11.12
C VAL A 78 -11.63 -12.39 -10.65
N ARG A 79 -12.82 -11.78 -10.73
CA ARG A 79 -13.04 -10.42 -10.24
C ARG A 79 -12.99 -10.33 -8.73
N ILE A 80 -13.54 -11.32 -8.02
CA ILE A 80 -13.40 -11.44 -6.56
C ILE A 80 -11.92 -11.54 -6.19
N GLY A 81 -11.15 -12.38 -6.89
CA GLY A 81 -9.70 -12.49 -6.70
C GLY A 81 -8.96 -11.16 -6.94
N HIS A 82 -9.34 -10.41 -7.97
CA HIS A 82 -8.77 -9.08 -8.23
C HIS A 82 -9.14 -8.05 -7.15
N LEU A 83 -10.34 -8.15 -6.58
CA LEU A 83 -10.77 -7.31 -5.46
C LEU A 83 -9.95 -7.64 -4.20
N ASN A 84 -9.84 -8.93 -3.84
CA ASN A 84 -9.02 -9.39 -2.72
C ASN A 84 -7.57 -8.90 -2.84
N ARG A 85 -6.97 -9.01 -4.03
CA ARG A 85 -5.62 -8.52 -4.29
C ARG A 85 -5.47 -7.00 -4.14
N HIS A 86 -6.50 -6.24 -4.51
CA HIS A 86 -6.50 -4.78 -4.34
C HIS A 86 -6.62 -4.36 -2.87
N ILE A 87 -7.42 -5.09 -2.11
CA ILE A 87 -7.55 -4.92 -0.65
C ILE A 87 -6.26 -5.38 0.05
N GLY A 88 -5.56 -6.36 -0.51
CA GLY A 88 -4.34 -6.96 0.05
C GLY A 88 -4.64 -8.01 1.12
N LYS A 89 -5.88 -8.51 1.16
CA LYS A 89 -6.38 -9.55 2.06
C LYS A 89 -7.42 -10.38 1.33
N GLU A 90 -7.52 -11.65 1.69
CA GLU A 90 -8.61 -12.53 1.24
C GLU A 90 -9.85 -12.22 2.08
N VAL A 91 -10.61 -11.21 1.66
CA VAL A 91 -11.84 -10.78 2.35
C VAL A 91 -13.04 -11.60 1.85
N PHE A 92 -13.01 -12.01 0.59
CA PHE A 92 -14.06 -12.78 -0.05
C PHE A 92 -13.52 -14.16 -0.44
N ASP A 93 -14.07 -15.22 0.11
CA ASP A 93 -13.73 -16.56 -0.35
C ASP A 93 -14.45 -16.85 -1.67
N ALA A 94 -13.75 -17.42 -2.64
CA ALA A 94 -14.36 -17.89 -3.88
C ALA A 94 -15.29 -19.09 -3.62
N SER A 95 -15.18 -19.75 -2.46
CA SER A 95 -16.10 -20.79 -2.01
C SER A 95 -17.56 -20.31 -1.93
N LEU A 96 -17.80 -19.01 -1.79
CA LEU A 96 -19.15 -18.42 -1.78
C LEU A 96 -19.90 -18.67 -3.09
N LEU A 97 -19.20 -18.83 -4.20
CA LEU A 97 -19.81 -19.12 -5.50
C LEU A 97 -20.11 -20.63 -5.71
N SER A 98 -19.79 -21.49 -4.75
CA SER A 98 -20.11 -22.92 -4.83
C SER A 98 -21.62 -23.15 -4.91
N SER A 99 -22.41 -22.38 -4.15
CA SER A 99 -23.87 -22.45 -4.17
C SER A 99 -24.45 -22.17 -5.56
N ILE A 100 -23.88 -21.22 -6.29
CA ILE A 100 -24.29 -20.88 -7.65
C ILE A 100 -23.83 -21.96 -8.64
N ARG A 101 -22.65 -22.54 -8.44
CA ARG A 101 -22.07 -23.56 -9.32
C ARG A 101 -22.78 -24.91 -9.24
N GLU A 102 -23.32 -25.24 -8.06
CA GLU A 102 -24.02 -26.50 -7.80
C GLU A 102 -25.43 -26.55 -8.40
N ILE A 103 -25.91 -25.44 -8.97
CA ILE A 103 -27.21 -25.38 -9.64
C ILE A 103 -27.11 -26.09 -11.00
N GLU A 104 -27.80 -27.22 -11.13
CA GLU A 104 -27.87 -28.01 -12.36
C GLU A 104 -28.85 -27.39 -13.36
N ILE A 105 -28.49 -27.43 -14.65
CA ILE A 105 -29.35 -26.99 -15.75
C ILE A 105 -29.85 -28.23 -16.49
N HIS A 106 -31.14 -28.52 -16.35
CA HIS A 106 -31.75 -29.71 -16.95
C HIS A 106 -31.77 -29.66 -18.48
N GLU A 107 -31.89 -30.83 -19.11
CA GLU A 107 -31.80 -31.00 -20.57
C GLU A 107 -32.95 -30.31 -21.31
N LYS A 108 -34.14 -30.21 -20.68
CA LYS A 108 -35.34 -29.58 -21.25
C LYS A 108 -35.58 -28.21 -20.63
N ALA A 109 -35.96 -27.24 -21.47
CA ALA A 109 -36.30 -25.89 -21.03
C ALA A 109 -37.50 -25.86 -20.06
N GLU A 110 -38.49 -26.75 -20.25
CA GLU A 110 -39.69 -26.84 -19.39
C GLU A 110 -39.37 -27.19 -17.94
N ASP A 111 -38.32 -28.00 -17.73
CA ASP A 111 -37.87 -28.45 -16.42
C ASP A 111 -37.01 -27.38 -15.70
N ASN A 112 -36.57 -26.34 -16.41
CA ASN A 112 -35.71 -25.27 -15.88
C ASN A 112 -36.47 -23.99 -15.48
N THR A 113 -37.79 -24.05 -15.35
CA THR A 113 -38.60 -22.85 -15.02
C THR A 113 -38.26 -22.27 -13.64
N GLU A 114 -37.78 -23.10 -12.71
CA GLU A 114 -37.36 -22.68 -11.35
C GLU A 114 -35.89 -22.26 -11.26
N THR A 115 -35.04 -22.70 -12.21
CA THR A 115 -33.58 -22.49 -12.19
C THR A 115 -33.17 -21.02 -12.10
N PRO A 116 -33.76 -20.06 -12.86
CA PRO A 116 -33.44 -18.65 -12.71
C PRO A 116 -33.71 -18.10 -11.31
N TYR A 117 -34.77 -18.57 -10.64
CA TYR A 117 -35.12 -18.13 -9.29
C TYR A 117 -34.11 -18.65 -8.26
N LEU A 118 -33.69 -19.91 -8.38
CA LEU A 118 -32.65 -20.49 -7.53
C LEU A 118 -31.32 -19.76 -7.68
N ILE A 119 -30.95 -19.41 -8.91
CA ILE A 119 -29.72 -18.63 -9.19
C ILE A 119 -29.84 -17.22 -8.59
N ARG A 120 -31.01 -16.59 -8.69
CA ARG A 120 -31.25 -15.26 -8.12
C ARG A 120 -31.15 -15.25 -6.60
N ASP A 121 -31.70 -16.28 -5.95
CA ASP A 121 -31.64 -16.45 -4.50
C ASP A 121 -30.18 -16.69 -4.04
N ALA A 122 -29.47 -17.62 -4.68
CA ALA A 122 -28.06 -17.85 -4.39
C ALA A 122 -27.18 -16.61 -4.67
N ALA A 123 -27.48 -15.85 -5.72
CA ALA A 123 -26.80 -14.59 -6.02
C ALA A 123 -27.08 -13.51 -4.97
N ALA A 124 -28.29 -13.46 -4.41
CA ALA A 124 -28.66 -12.55 -3.32
C ALA A 124 -27.90 -12.90 -2.03
N ASP A 125 -27.83 -14.19 -1.68
CA ASP A 125 -27.07 -14.66 -0.52
C ASP A 125 -25.58 -14.31 -0.63
N VAL A 126 -24.98 -14.54 -1.81
CA VAL A 126 -23.58 -14.18 -2.07
C VAL A 126 -23.39 -12.68 -1.99
N THR A 127 -24.33 -11.90 -2.53
CA THR A 127 -24.31 -10.43 -2.47
C THR A 127 -24.35 -9.95 -1.02
N GLU A 128 -25.27 -10.45 -0.20
CA GLU A 128 -25.38 -10.10 1.21
C GLU A 128 -24.07 -10.37 1.96
N GLN A 129 -23.46 -11.54 1.74
CA GLN A 129 -22.17 -11.87 2.35
C GLN A 129 -21.05 -10.93 1.88
N ILE A 130 -21.04 -10.55 0.61
CA ILE A 130 -20.09 -9.56 0.09
C ILE A 130 -20.29 -8.21 0.79
N GLU A 131 -21.53 -7.77 0.97
CA GLU A 131 -21.84 -6.51 1.65
C GLU A 131 -21.41 -6.53 3.12
N MET A 132 -21.75 -7.60 3.85
CA MET A 132 -21.35 -7.79 5.24
C MET A 132 -19.83 -7.75 5.42
N CYS A 133 -19.08 -8.46 4.57
CA CYS A 133 -17.61 -8.48 4.61
C CYS A 133 -17.02 -7.10 4.29
N CYS A 134 -17.59 -6.38 3.31
CA CYS A 134 -17.18 -5.02 2.97
C CYS A 134 -17.41 -4.04 4.14
N ASP A 135 -18.58 -4.13 4.77
CA ASP A 135 -18.93 -3.31 5.92
C ASP A 135 -18.01 -3.59 7.11
N GLN A 136 -17.68 -4.85 7.35
CA GLN A 136 -16.73 -5.22 8.38
C GLN A 136 -15.32 -4.68 8.11
N GLU A 137 -14.82 -4.71 6.88
CA GLU A 137 -13.45 -4.26 6.59
C GLU A 137 -13.31 -2.73 6.51
N TYR A 138 -14.32 -2.03 5.98
CA TYR A 138 -14.25 -0.59 5.73
C TYR A 138 -15.00 0.28 6.73
N PHE A 139 -16.05 -0.23 7.36
CA PHE A 139 -16.96 0.54 8.23
C PHE A 139 -16.95 0.09 9.68
N ALA A 140 -16.52 -1.14 10.00
CA ALA A 140 -16.28 -1.51 11.40
C ALA A 140 -15.30 -0.50 12.00
N ARG A 141 -15.65 0.04 13.17
CA ARG A 141 -14.84 1.03 13.90
C ARG A 141 -13.49 0.43 14.27
N ARG A 142 -12.54 0.39 13.32
CA ARG A 142 -11.12 0.28 13.64
C ARG A 142 -10.77 1.54 14.40
N GLY A 143 -10.55 1.39 15.70
CA GLY A 143 -10.24 2.51 16.58
C GLY A 143 -9.11 3.37 16.02
N VAL A 144 -9.11 4.66 16.36
CA VAL A 144 -8.13 5.66 15.88
C VAL A 144 -6.68 5.18 16.05
N VAL A 145 -6.41 4.37 17.07
CA VAL A 145 -5.11 3.74 17.34
C VAL A 145 -4.66 2.78 16.25
N ALA A 146 -5.56 1.94 15.72
CA ALA A 146 -5.23 1.01 14.63
C ALA A 146 -4.95 1.78 13.32
N ALA A 147 -5.73 2.83 13.05
CA ALA A 147 -5.50 3.70 11.90
C ALA A 147 -4.16 4.46 11.99
N LEU A 148 -3.77 4.89 13.20
CA LEU A 148 -2.47 5.51 13.46
C LEU A 148 -1.31 4.52 13.33
N ASN A 149 -1.49 3.26 13.74
CA ASN A 149 -0.47 2.23 13.59
C ASN A 149 -0.22 1.89 12.10
N ASP A 150 -1.29 1.78 11.31
CA ASP A 150 -1.20 1.62 9.85
C ASP A 150 -0.51 2.83 9.19
N TYR A 151 -0.83 4.05 9.65
CA TYR A 151 -0.17 5.28 9.19
C TYR A 151 1.33 5.24 9.50
N TYR A 152 1.71 4.87 10.73
CA TYR A 152 3.11 4.78 11.15
C TYR A 152 3.91 3.76 10.33
N HIS A 153 3.32 2.60 10.01
CA HIS A 153 3.96 1.61 9.14
C HIS A 153 4.22 2.13 7.73
N TRP A 154 3.28 2.88 7.16
CA TRP A 154 3.46 3.54 5.87
C TRP A 154 4.53 4.64 5.93
N PHE A 155 4.58 5.37 7.06
CA PHE A 155 5.54 6.44 7.30
C PHE A 155 6.96 5.95 7.59
N ARG A 156 7.13 4.76 8.17
CA ARG A 156 8.43 4.18 8.49
C ARG A 156 9.35 4.08 7.26
N GLY A 157 8.79 3.79 6.09
CA GLY A 157 9.53 3.80 4.82
C GLY A 157 10.00 5.21 4.42
N GLY A 158 9.12 6.20 4.57
CA GLY A 158 9.46 7.61 4.32
C GLY A 158 10.48 8.17 5.29
N ILE A 159 10.34 7.88 6.60
CA ILE A 159 11.31 8.27 7.63
C ILE A 159 12.67 7.62 7.34
N ALA A 160 12.70 6.33 7.02
CA ALA A 160 13.95 5.64 6.69
C ALA A 160 14.66 6.28 5.49
N LEU A 161 13.92 6.69 4.47
CA LEU A 161 14.47 7.38 3.29
C LEU A 161 14.99 8.78 3.63
N VAL A 162 14.27 9.55 4.45
CA VAL A 162 14.73 10.86 4.92
C VAL A 162 15.98 10.74 5.78
N VAL A 163 16.02 9.77 6.70
CA VAL A 163 17.22 9.49 7.52
C VAL A 163 18.40 9.08 6.63
N LEU A 164 18.16 8.25 5.62
CA LEU A 164 19.18 7.86 4.65
C LEU A 164 19.72 9.05 3.84
N LEU A 165 18.84 9.97 3.41
CA LEU A 165 19.24 11.20 2.73
C LEU A 165 20.04 12.14 3.63
N ILE A 166 19.67 12.27 4.92
CA ILE A 166 20.42 13.06 5.89
C ILE A 166 21.81 12.46 6.11
N LEU A 167 21.91 11.13 6.25
CA LEU A 167 23.19 10.43 6.37
C LEU A 167 24.06 10.60 5.12
N LEU A 168 23.47 10.50 3.92
CA LEU A 168 24.18 10.76 2.66
C LEU A 168 24.67 12.20 2.58
N PHE A 169 23.85 13.18 2.98
CA PHE A 169 24.24 14.59 2.99
C PHE A 169 25.37 14.85 3.99
N ALA A 170 25.27 14.29 5.20
CA ALA A 170 26.33 14.37 6.21
C ALA A 170 27.63 13.72 5.72
N PHE A 171 27.53 12.57 5.04
CA PHE A 171 28.68 11.90 4.44
C PHE A 171 29.30 12.73 3.30
N CYS A 172 28.50 13.34 2.43
CA CYS A 172 28.98 14.26 1.39
C CYS A 172 29.67 15.49 1.99
N GLN A 173 29.10 16.09 3.03
CA GLN A 173 29.72 17.22 3.75
C GLN A 173 31.04 16.81 4.42
N PHE A 174 31.07 15.63 5.04
CA PHE A 174 32.28 15.06 5.61
C PHE A 174 33.35 14.82 4.53
N TYR A 175 32.98 14.22 3.40
CA TYR A 175 33.87 13.99 2.26
C TYR A 175 34.44 15.31 1.72
N LYS A 176 33.59 16.32 1.55
CA LYS A 176 34.00 17.66 1.09
C LYS A 176 34.93 18.38 2.07
N ASN A 177 34.75 18.19 3.37
CA ASN A 177 35.59 18.84 4.38
C ASN A 177 36.89 18.08 4.70
N TYR A 178 36.89 16.75 4.63
CA TYR A 178 38.04 15.93 5.04
C TYR A 178 38.91 15.43 3.88
N ILE A 179 38.35 15.19 2.69
CA ILE A 179 39.11 14.64 1.55
C ILE A 179 39.57 15.74 0.57
N HIS A 180 39.01 16.94 0.68
CA HIS A 180 39.48 18.11 -0.07
C HIS A 180 40.57 18.93 0.65
N ILE A 181 41.21 18.37 1.68
CA ILE A 181 42.54 18.85 2.07
C ILE A 181 43.46 18.40 0.93
N PRO A 182 44.01 19.32 0.11
CA PRO A 182 44.93 18.93 -0.94
C PRO A 182 46.08 18.19 -0.27
N ILE A 183 46.18 16.88 -0.50
CA ILE A 183 47.40 16.14 -0.25
C ILE A 183 48.45 16.93 -1.03
N GLY A 184 49.32 17.64 -0.30
CA GLY A 184 50.31 18.53 -0.88
C GLY A 184 51.02 17.76 -1.98
N THR A 185 50.76 18.15 -3.22
CA THR A 185 51.53 17.63 -4.35
C THR A 185 52.92 18.22 -4.17
N CYS A 186 53.84 17.39 -3.68
CA CYS A 186 55.26 17.72 -3.70
C CYS A 186 55.68 17.79 -5.17
N VAL A 187 55.62 18.99 -5.74
CA VAL A 187 56.29 19.31 -7.00
C VAL A 187 57.79 19.29 -6.69
N TYR A 188 58.55 18.52 -7.46
CA TYR A 188 60.02 18.47 -7.41
C TYR A 188 60.59 19.90 -7.44
N GLY A 189 61.18 20.37 -6.33
CA GLY A 189 61.83 21.69 -6.27
C GLY A 189 61.75 22.40 -4.91
N SER A 190 62.51 21.91 -3.93
CA SER A 190 63.19 22.64 -2.84
C SER A 190 62.55 23.81 -2.05
N GLN A 191 61.23 24.01 -1.97
CA GLN A 191 60.64 24.84 -0.90
C GLN A 191 59.26 24.33 -0.44
N CYS A 192 59.21 23.75 0.77
CA CYS A 192 57.96 23.44 1.47
C CYS A 192 57.50 24.69 2.24
N VAL A 193 56.46 25.37 1.77
CA VAL A 193 55.73 26.34 2.59
C VAL A 193 54.75 25.54 3.44
N GLN A 194 54.91 25.59 4.78
CA GLN A 194 53.94 25.03 5.72
C GLN A 194 52.57 25.70 5.48
N GLY A 195 51.58 24.89 5.10
CA GLY A 195 50.18 25.28 5.25
C GLY A 195 49.85 25.57 6.72
N PRO A 196 48.73 26.25 7.02
CA PRO A 196 48.39 26.68 8.37
C PRO A 196 48.41 25.48 9.32
N ILE A 197 49.32 25.55 10.29
CA ILE A 197 49.52 24.57 11.35
C ILE A 197 48.23 24.54 12.18
N ALA A 198 47.62 23.37 12.31
CA ALA A 198 46.53 23.16 13.27
C ALA A 198 46.96 23.66 14.65
N PRO A 199 46.09 24.33 15.44
CA PRO A 199 46.48 24.87 16.72
C PRO A 199 47.05 23.75 17.62
N PRO A 200 48.16 24.00 18.33
CA PRO A 200 48.81 22.98 19.15
C PRO A 200 47.85 22.46 20.22
N LEU A 201 47.94 21.16 20.50
CA LEU A 201 47.13 20.37 21.43
C LEU A 201 47.29 20.77 22.93
N ASN A 202 47.70 22.01 23.21
CA ASN A 202 47.91 22.56 24.55
C ASN A 202 46.76 23.45 25.05
N ASP A 203 45.75 23.74 24.22
CA ASP A 203 44.58 24.54 24.60
C ASP A 203 43.36 23.69 25.01
N ILE A 204 43.56 22.40 25.30
CA ILE A 204 42.53 21.58 25.97
C ILE A 204 42.66 21.83 27.48
N PRO A 205 41.66 22.43 28.16
CA PRO A 205 41.75 22.85 29.57
C PRO A 205 41.72 21.69 30.60
N GLY A 206 42.23 20.51 30.24
CA GLY A 206 42.17 19.28 31.05
C GLY A 206 43.51 18.70 31.50
N HIS A 207 44.65 19.08 30.91
CA HIS A 207 45.91 18.31 31.10
C HIS A 207 47.04 19.01 31.87
N ARG A 208 46.83 20.20 32.44
CA ARG A 208 47.88 21.00 33.10
C ARG A 208 48.29 20.56 34.52
N LYS A 209 47.96 19.34 34.94
CA LYS A 209 48.15 18.90 36.34
C LYS A 209 49.29 17.90 36.60
N TYR A 210 50.07 17.48 35.60
CA TYR A 210 50.98 16.34 35.78
C TYR A 210 52.45 16.58 35.41
N ILE A 211 52.91 17.82 35.25
CA ILE A 211 54.33 18.06 34.90
C ILE A 211 54.90 19.19 35.74
N GLU A 212 55.14 18.91 37.03
CA GLU A 212 56.20 19.56 37.81
C GLU A 212 57.34 18.55 37.99
N PRO A 213 58.56 18.81 37.48
CA PRO A 213 59.71 18.00 37.86
C PRO A 213 60.39 18.57 39.11
N LEU A 214 60.56 17.69 40.09
CA LEU A 214 61.54 17.79 41.16
C LEU A 214 62.94 18.08 40.61
N THR A 215 63.56 19.16 41.06
CA THR A 215 65.04 19.21 41.20
C THR A 215 65.41 20.08 42.40
N LYS A 216 66.11 19.44 43.34
CA LYS A 216 66.92 20.01 44.40
C LYS A 216 68.05 20.88 43.85
#